data_AF-A0A950D406-F1
#
_entry.id   AF-A0A950D406-F1
#
_cell.length_a   1.000
_cell.length_b   1.000
_cell.length_c   1.000
_cell.angle_alpha   90.00
_cell.angle_beta   90.00
_cell.angle_gamma   90.00
#
_symmetry.space_group_name_H-M   'P 1'
#
loop_
_entity.id
_entity.type
_entity.pdbx_description
1 polymer ?
#
loop_
_entity_poly.entity_id
_entity_poly.type
_entity_poly.pdbx_seq_one_letter_code
_entity_poly.pdbx_strand_id
1 'polypeptide(L)'
;ADEASRTLAEALRDRATTLIQEDAAAATWLARLAFLRRAMPELKWPEFGPEALGELMREVCAGKRSLEEVRRVALVPGLKSRLTHAQNRILDEQAPESLTVPSGNRIRLSYEPDRPPVLAARLQELFGWIDTPRVAGGRVAVVLHLLGPNFRPVQITDDLRSFWATTYFQVRKDLRARYPKHAWPEDPLTAKPEAKGGRRR
;
A
#
# COMPACT_ATOMS: atom_id res chain seq x y z
N ALA A 1 -35.41 -5.60 6.29
CA ALA A 1 -34.32 -5.78 7.26
C ALA A 1 -34.94 -6.08 8.63
N ASP A 2 -34.47 -7.12 9.32
CA ASP A 2 -34.93 -7.50 10.67
C ASP A 2 -34.69 -6.33 11.64
N GLU A 3 -35.57 -6.12 12.63
CA GLU A 3 -35.47 -5.01 13.60
C GLU A 3 -34.09 -4.97 14.26
N ALA A 4 -33.58 -6.14 14.66
CA ALA A 4 -32.24 -6.31 15.22
C ALA A 4 -31.12 -5.72 14.33
N SER A 5 -31.20 -5.91 13.01
CA SER A 5 -30.18 -5.40 12.08
C SER A 5 -30.19 -3.87 11.96
N ARG A 6 -31.37 -3.24 12.09
CA ARG A 6 -31.51 -1.78 12.06
C ARG A 6 -30.93 -1.16 13.32
N THR A 7 -31.28 -1.69 14.49
CA THR A 7 -30.72 -1.27 15.78
C THR A 7 -29.20 -1.44 15.81
N LEU A 8 -28.69 -2.56 15.28
CA LEU A 8 -27.25 -2.79 15.16
C LEU A 8 -26.59 -1.73 14.26
N ALA A 9 -27.17 -1.44 13.09
CA ALA A 9 -26.62 -0.43 12.17
C ALA A 9 -26.60 0.97 12.79
N GLU A 10 -27.66 1.35 13.51
CA GLU A 10 -27.72 2.64 14.23
C GLU A 10 -26.66 2.72 15.33
N ALA A 11 -26.52 1.67 16.14
CA ALA A 11 -25.49 1.61 17.19
C ALA A 11 -24.06 1.65 16.64
N LEU A 12 -23.85 1.18 15.40
CA LEU A 12 -22.54 1.17 14.75
C LEU A 12 -22.28 2.41 13.88
N ARG A 13 -23.26 3.30 13.68
CA ARG A 13 -23.10 4.50 12.84
C ARG A 13 -21.92 5.36 13.28
N ASP A 14 -21.82 5.67 14.57
CA ASP A 14 -20.75 6.51 15.12
C ASP A 14 -19.41 5.77 15.22
N ARG A 15 -19.44 4.43 15.13
CA ARG A 15 -18.26 3.55 15.14
C ARG A 15 -17.82 3.12 13.74
N ALA A 16 -18.52 3.54 12.69
CA ALA A 16 -18.28 3.07 11.33
C ALA A 16 -16.84 3.32 10.88
N THR A 17 -16.32 4.53 11.13
CA THR A 17 -14.93 4.90 10.83
C THR A 17 -13.94 3.99 11.55
N THR A 18 -14.14 3.74 12.84
CA THR A 18 -13.26 2.87 13.64
C THR A 18 -13.28 1.44 13.14
N LEU A 19 -14.46 0.88 12.85
CA LEU A 19 -14.58 -0.48 12.32
C LEU A 19 -13.88 -0.65 10.97
N ILE A 20 -13.96 0.36 10.11
CA ILE A 20 -13.28 0.38 8.83
C ILE A 20 -11.76 0.48 9.00
N GLN A 21 -11.29 1.24 9.99
CA GLN A 21 -9.86 1.34 10.31
C GLN A 21 -9.32 0.05 10.95
N GLU A 22 -10.16 -0.70 11.68
CA GLU A 22 -9.83 -2.03 12.23
C GLU A 22 -9.73 -3.11 11.12
N ASP A 23 -10.45 -2.96 10.01
CA ASP A 23 -10.33 -3.83 8.84
C ASP A 23 -9.17 -3.38 7.94
N ALA A 24 -8.06 -4.12 7.99
CA ALA A 24 -6.84 -3.78 7.24
C ALA A 24 -7.06 -3.64 5.72
N ALA A 25 -7.97 -4.42 5.12
CA ALA A 25 -8.25 -4.36 3.70
C ALA A 25 -9.07 -3.11 3.35
N ALA A 26 -10.08 -2.79 4.16
CA ALA A 26 -10.89 -1.58 4.01
C ALA A 26 -10.06 -0.31 4.23
N ALA A 27 -9.24 -0.28 5.28
CA ALA A 27 -8.32 0.81 5.57
C ALA A 27 -7.34 1.05 4.43
N THR A 28 -6.72 -0.02 3.91
CA THR A 28 -5.80 0.06 2.76
C THR A 28 -6.51 0.58 1.51
N TRP A 29 -7.71 0.08 1.23
CA TRP A 29 -8.49 0.50 0.07
C TRP A 29 -8.85 2.00 0.14
N LEU A 30 -9.30 2.47 1.30
CA LEU A 30 -9.59 3.90 1.50
C LEU A 30 -8.34 4.77 1.42
N ALA A 31 -7.20 4.29 1.92
CA ALA A 31 -5.94 5.01 1.80
C ALA A 31 -5.51 5.17 0.31
N ARG A 32 -5.67 4.12 -0.51
CA ARG A 32 -5.44 4.17 -1.96
C ARG A 32 -6.36 5.20 -2.65
N LEU A 33 -7.65 5.19 -2.30
CA LEU A 33 -8.60 6.17 -2.82
C LEU A 33 -8.25 7.61 -2.40
N ALA A 34 -7.95 7.82 -1.11
CA ALA A 34 -7.57 9.12 -0.57
C ALA A 34 -6.28 9.65 -1.21
N PHE A 35 -5.35 8.76 -1.55
CA PHE A 35 -4.17 9.09 -2.34
C PHE A 35 -4.55 9.59 -3.74
N LEU A 36 -5.38 8.85 -4.48
CA LEU A 36 -5.79 9.24 -5.84
C LEU A 36 -6.66 10.50 -5.87
N ARG A 37 -7.45 10.73 -4.82
CA ARG A 37 -8.20 11.98 -4.64
C ARG A 37 -7.31 13.22 -4.69
N ARG A 38 -6.10 13.12 -4.15
CA ARG A 38 -5.12 14.22 -4.17
C ARG A 38 -4.30 14.23 -5.44
N ALA A 39 -3.85 13.06 -5.91
CA ALA A 39 -2.95 12.97 -7.06
C ALA A 39 -3.66 13.15 -8.41
N MET A 40 -4.95 12.84 -8.48
CA MET A 40 -5.79 12.87 -9.68
C MET A 40 -7.21 13.42 -9.37
N PRO A 41 -7.33 14.67 -8.87
CA PRO A 41 -8.62 15.26 -8.48
C PRO A 41 -9.60 15.41 -9.64
N GLU A 42 -9.11 15.52 -10.88
CA GLU A 42 -9.92 15.65 -12.09
C GLU A 42 -10.85 14.45 -12.34
N LEU A 43 -10.58 13.30 -11.73
CA LEU A 43 -11.37 12.07 -11.85
C LEU A 43 -12.59 12.02 -10.92
N LYS A 44 -12.81 13.06 -10.10
CA LYS A 44 -14.00 13.25 -9.25
C LYS A 44 -14.36 12.00 -8.43
N TRP A 45 -13.37 11.50 -7.71
CA TRP A 45 -13.54 10.36 -6.80
C TRP A 45 -14.56 10.64 -5.70
N PRO A 46 -15.35 9.65 -5.27
CA PRO A 46 -16.34 9.82 -4.20
C PRO A 46 -15.68 10.03 -2.83
N GLU A 47 -16.44 10.65 -1.93
CA GLU A 47 -16.05 10.83 -0.54
C GLU A 47 -16.71 9.82 0.40
N PHE A 48 -15.97 9.38 1.41
CA PHE A 48 -16.45 8.45 2.43
C PHE A 48 -16.55 9.17 3.79
N GLY A 49 -17.40 10.20 3.83
CA GLY A 49 -17.75 10.90 5.07
C GLY A 49 -18.69 10.08 5.98
N PRO A 50 -19.01 10.58 7.18
CA PRO A 50 -19.82 9.85 8.17
C PRO A 50 -21.14 9.31 7.63
N GLU A 51 -21.80 10.06 6.75
CA GLU A 51 -23.07 9.65 6.15
C GLU A 51 -22.90 8.47 5.19
N ALA A 52 -21.92 8.52 4.28
CA ALA A 52 -21.61 7.43 3.36
C ALA A 52 -21.19 6.15 4.11
N LEU A 53 -20.43 6.30 5.20
CA LEU A 53 -20.05 5.19 6.05
C LEU A 53 -21.25 4.63 6.83
N GLY A 54 -22.16 5.48 7.30
CA GLY A 54 -23.39 5.06 7.96
C GLY A 54 -24.37 4.33 7.03
N GLU A 55 -24.42 4.70 5.74
CA GLU A 55 -25.13 3.92 4.70
C GLU A 55 -24.48 2.55 4.49
N LEU A 56 -23.15 2.50 4.36
CA LEU A 56 -22.42 1.23 4.24
C LEU A 56 -22.67 0.31 5.44
N MET A 57 -22.69 0.84 6.67
CA MET A 57 -22.98 0.03 7.86
C MET A 57 -24.40 -0.53 7.85
N ARG A 58 -25.39 0.19 7.32
CA ARG A 58 -26.76 -0.35 7.14
C ARG A 58 -26.79 -1.54 6.19
N GLU A 59 -26.06 -1.46 5.08
CA GLU A 59 -25.94 -2.57 4.13
C GLU A 59 -25.21 -3.77 4.75
N VAL A 60 -24.10 -3.54 5.43
CA VAL A 60 -23.28 -4.59 6.07
C VAL A 60 -24.02 -5.28 7.22
N CYS A 61 -24.80 -4.53 8.00
CA CYS A 61 -25.60 -5.08 9.09
C CYS A 61 -26.84 -5.83 8.61
N ALA A 62 -27.22 -5.73 7.34
CA ALA A 62 -28.44 -6.36 6.83
C ALA A 62 -28.41 -7.88 7.07
N GLY A 63 -29.41 -8.37 7.80
CA GLY A 63 -29.53 -9.79 8.15
C GLY A 63 -28.52 -10.28 9.19
N LYS A 64 -27.78 -9.37 9.86
CA LYS A 64 -26.86 -9.68 10.95
C LYS A 64 -27.50 -9.37 12.31
N ARG A 65 -27.15 -10.15 13.31
CA ARG A 65 -27.69 -10.04 14.68
C ARG A 65 -26.65 -9.70 15.74
N SER A 66 -25.37 -9.67 15.37
CA SER A 66 -24.27 -9.36 16.30
C SER A 66 -23.14 -8.59 15.62
N LEU A 67 -22.36 -7.86 16.43
CA LEU A 67 -21.13 -7.20 15.96
C LEU A 67 -20.09 -8.20 15.44
N GLU A 68 -20.05 -9.41 16.01
CA GLU A 68 -19.15 -10.46 15.55
C GLU A 68 -19.50 -10.91 14.12
N GLU A 69 -20.78 -11.06 13.81
CA GLU A 69 -21.24 -11.35 12.44
C GLU A 69 -20.87 -10.23 11.47
N VAL A 70 -21.02 -8.97 11.89
CA VAL A 70 -20.65 -7.79 11.09
C VAL A 70 -19.14 -7.78 10.79
N ARG A 71 -18.29 -8.05 11.79
CA ARG A 71 -16.83 -8.11 11.60
C ARG A 71 -16.35 -9.21 10.66
N ARG A 72 -17.18 -10.22 10.39
CA ARG A 72 -16.89 -11.29 9.42
C ARG A 72 -17.26 -10.90 7.99
N VAL A 73 -17.97 -9.79 7.78
CA VAL A 73 -18.34 -9.31 6.45
C VAL A 73 -17.17 -8.53 5.85
N ALA A 74 -16.78 -8.89 4.63
CA ALA A 74 -15.79 -8.11 3.88
C ALA A 74 -16.37 -6.73 3.53
N LEU A 75 -15.69 -5.66 3.95
CA LEU A 75 -16.17 -4.29 3.73
C LEU A 75 -15.81 -3.73 2.34
N VAL A 76 -14.70 -4.20 1.76
CA VAL A 76 -14.18 -3.72 0.46
C VAL A 76 -15.20 -3.81 -0.68
N PRO A 77 -16.00 -4.88 -0.85
CA PRO A 77 -17.04 -4.93 -1.88
C PRO A 77 -18.07 -3.80 -1.77
N GLY A 78 -18.50 -3.45 -0.54
CA GLY A 78 -19.42 -2.34 -0.31
C GLY A 78 -18.78 -0.97 -0.53
N LEU A 79 -17.46 -0.84 -0.30
CA LEU A 79 -16.72 0.37 -0.66
C LEU A 79 -16.59 0.51 -2.18
N LYS A 80 -16.24 -0.57 -2.88
CA LYS A 80 -16.09 -0.60 -4.36
C LYS A 80 -17.41 -0.32 -5.09
N SER A 81 -18.55 -0.70 -4.51
CA SER A 81 -19.87 -0.45 -5.12
C SER A 81 -20.22 1.03 -5.22
N ARG A 82 -19.55 1.90 -4.44
CA ARG A 82 -19.71 3.35 -4.51
C ARG A 82 -18.92 4.01 -5.64
N LEU A 83 -18.07 3.26 -6.33
CA LEU A 83 -17.33 3.71 -7.51
C LEU A 83 -17.97 3.15 -8.77
N THR A 84 -17.88 3.92 -9.86
CA THR A 84 -18.17 3.37 -11.19
C THR A 84 -17.17 2.26 -11.55
N HIS A 85 -17.51 1.40 -12.52
CA HIS A 85 -16.59 0.36 -13.00
C HIS A 85 -15.27 0.96 -13.53
N ALA A 86 -15.35 2.07 -14.25
CA ALA A 86 -14.18 2.78 -14.77
C ALA A 86 -13.29 3.31 -13.62
N GLN A 87 -13.88 3.93 -12.59
CA GLN A 87 -13.12 4.41 -11.42
C GLN A 87 -12.45 3.26 -10.66
N ASN A 88 -13.13 2.12 -10.47
CA ASN A 88 -12.53 0.94 -9.84
C ASN A 88 -11.29 0.47 -10.61
N ARG A 89 -11.38 0.39 -11.94
CA ARG A 89 -10.24 0.02 -12.79
C ARG A 89 -9.09 1.01 -12.68
N ILE A 90 -9.37 2.31 -12.75
CA ILE A 90 -8.36 3.36 -12.61
C ILE A 90 -7.70 3.30 -11.22
N LEU A 91 -8.47 3.00 -10.16
CA LEU A 91 -7.93 2.87 -8.81
C LEU A 91 -6.91 1.73 -8.71
N ASP A 92 -7.22 0.59 -9.34
CA ASP A 92 -6.33 -0.57 -9.38
C ASP A 92 -5.07 -0.35 -10.23
N GLU A 93 -5.19 0.40 -11.33
CA GLU A 93 -4.05 0.74 -12.20
C GLU A 93 -3.16 1.85 -11.62
N GLN A 94 -3.75 2.91 -11.06
CA GLN A 94 -3.04 4.14 -10.70
C GLN A 94 -2.58 4.18 -9.24
N ALA A 95 -3.17 3.37 -8.38
CA ALA A 95 -2.71 3.15 -7.00
C ALA A 95 -2.62 1.65 -6.75
N PRO A 96 -1.66 0.93 -7.35
CA PRO A 96 -1.58 -0.52 -7.21
C PRO A 96 -1.28 -0.94 -5.77
N GLU A 97 -1.75 -2.13 -5.35
CA GLU A 97 -1.47 -2.65 -4.00
C GLU A 97 -0.03 -3.12 -3.82
N SER A 98 0.65 -3.45 -4.92
CA SER A 98 2.02 -3.95 -4.91
C SER A 98 2.74 -3.60 -6.20
N LEU A 99 4.07 -3.52 -6.12
CA LEU A 99 4.95 -3.42 -7.28
C LEU A 99 5.84 -4.65 -7.36
N THR A 100 6.14 -5.08 -8.59
CA THR A 100 7.17 -6.08 -8.84
C THR A 100 8.52 -5.37 -8.86
N VAL A 101 9.44 -5.78 -7.99
CA VAL A 101 10.81 -5.27 -7.95
C VAL A 101 11.74 -6.11 -8.84
N PRO A 102 12.96 -5.66 -9.18
CA PRO A 102 13.85 -6.37 -10.10
C PRO A 102 14.14 -7.83 -9.74
N SER A 103 14.13 -8.17 -8.45
CA SER A 103 14.27 -9.56 -7.98
C SER A 103 13.14 -10.49 -8.46
N GLY A 104 12.05 -9.94 -9.01
CA GLY A 104 10.82 -10.64 -9.39
C GLY A 104 9.80 -10.73 -8.26
N ASN A 105 10.16 -10.33 -7.04
CA ASN A 105 9.23 -10.32 -5.91
C ASN A 105 8.18 -9.22 -6.06
N ARG A 106 6.95 -9.52 -5.62
CA ARG A 106 5.89 -8.53 -5.47
C ARG A 106 5.89 -7.99 -4.04
N ILE A 107 6.14 -6.70 -3.90
CA ILE A 107 6.22 -6.02 -2.60
C ILE A 107 5.02 -5.07 -2.48
N ARG A 108 4.32 -5.14 -1.34
CA ARG A 108 3.14 -4.30 -1.09
C ARG A 108 3.56 -2.84 -0.92
N LEU A 109 2.74 -1.95 -1.47
CA LEU A 109 2.83 -0.52 -1.21
C LEU A 109 2.03 -0.19 0.05
N SER A 110 2.62 0.61 0.93
CA SER A 110 1.92 1.24 2.04
C SER A 110 1.37 2.58 1.59
N TYR A 111 0.08 2.81 1.79
CA TYR A 111 -0.57 4.09 1.53
C TYR A 111 -0.96 4.70 2.87
N GLU A 112 -0.50 5.92 3.11
CA GLU A 112 -0.88 6.70 4.28
C GLU A 112 -1.60 7.98 3.84
N PRO A 113 -2.52 8.51 4.67
CA PRO A 113 -3.09 9.84 4.45
C PRO A 113 -1.99 10.89 4.28
N ASP A 114 -2.17 11.74 3.28
CA ASP A 114 -1.34 12.91 2.97
C ASP A 114 0.16 12.65 2.75
N ARG A 115 0.51 11.40 2.42
CA ARG A 115 1.89 10.99 2.12
C ARG A 115 1.98 10.26 0.77
N PRO A 116 3.14 10.30 0.10
CA PRO A 116 3.42 9.42 -1.02
C PRO A 116 3.38 7.94 -0.57
N PRO A 117 3.04 7.01 -1.48
CA PRO A 117 3.11 5.59 -1.16
C PRO A 117 4.55 5.14 -0.90
N VAL A 118 4.69 4.19 0.02
CA VAL A 118 5.98 3.67 0.46
C VAL A 118 6.16 2.24 -0.02
N LEU A 119 7.32 1.93 -0.60
CA LEU A 119 7.78 0.57 -0.88
C LEU A 119 8.97 0.23 0.01
N ALA A 120 8.76 -0.67 0.97
CA ALA A 120 9.81 -1.16 1.85
C ALA A 120 10.42 -2.45 1.27
N ALA A 121 11.62 -2.35 0.72
CA ALA A 121 12.29 -3.44 0.03
C ALA A 121 13.74 -3.57 0.47
N ARG A 122 14.24 -4.80 0.53
CA ARG A 122 15.68 -5.00 0.76
C ARG A 122 16.47 -4.43 -0.39
N LEU A 123 17.57 -3.75 -0.07
CA LEU A 123 18.43 -3.11 -1.05
C LEU A 123 18.88 -4.07 -2.17
N GLN A 124 19.16 -5.33 -1.81
CA GLN A 124 19.57 -6.38 -2.73
C GLN A 124 18.51 -6.73 -3.79
N GLU A 125 17.23 -6.48 -3.51
CA GLU A 125 16.15 -6.76 -4.46
C GLU A 125 16.01 -5.69 -5.53
N LEU A 126 16.65 -4.53 -5.30
CA LEU A 126 16.55 -3.35 -6.15
C LEU A 126 17.80 -3.15 -7.02
N PHE A 127 18.80 -4.03 -6.95
CA PHE A 127 19.94 -3.97 -7.87
C PHE A 127 19.47 -4.03 -9.33
N GLY A 128 20.09 -3.22 -10.17
CA GLY A 128 19.66 -3.00 -11.55
C GLY A 128 18.44 -2.08 -11.72
N TRP A 129 17.82 -1.60 -10.64
CA TRP A 129 16.70 -0.65 -10.75
C TRP A 129 17.20 0.79 -10.83
N ILE A 130 17.17 1.35 -12.03
CA ILE A 130 17.75 2.68 -12.28
C ILE A 130 16.82 3.80 -11.82
N ASP A 131 15.55 3.75 -12.23
CA ASP A 131 14.59 4.83 -12.02
C ASP A 131 13.68 4.58 -10.82
N THR A 132 13.34 5.64 -10.08
CA THR A 132 12.33 5.55 -9.03
C THR A 132 10.98 5.17 -9.65
N PRO A 133 10.31 4.10 -9.18
CA PRO A 133 8.95 3.81 -9.61
C PRO A 133 8.00 4.96 -9.29
N ARG A 134 7.11 5.26 -10.23
CA ARG A 134 6.09 6.29 -10.08
C ARG A 134 4.70 5.69 -10.26
N VAL A 135 3.74 6.21 -9.50
CA VAL A 135 2.32 5.85 -9.56
C VAL A 135 1.48 7.08 -9.91
N ALA A 136 0.15 6.94 -9.97
CA ALA A 136 -0.79 7.99 -10.37
C ALA A 136 -0.40 8.65 -11.71
N GLY A 137 -0.19 7.82 -12.74
CA GLY A 137 0.16 8.27 -14.08
C GLY A 137 1.54 8.93 -14.17
N GLY A 138 2.47 8.53 -13.30
CA GLY A 138 3.81 9.10 -13.24
C GLY A 138 3.94 10.35 -12.34
N ARG A 139 2.83 10.85 -11.79
CA ARG A 139 2.80 12.10 -11.02
C ARG A 139 3.51 12.00 -9.68
N VAL A 140 3.44 10.83 -9.03
CA VAL A 140 3.96 10.66 -7.68
C VAL A 140 5.05 9.60 -7.67
N ALA A 141 6.25 9.99 -7.20
CA ALA A 141 7.33 9.05 -6.91
C ALA A 141 7.00 8.23 -5.65
N VAL A 142 7.24 6.93 -5.72
CA VAL A 142 7.14 6.05 -4.56
C VAL A 142 8.37 6.28 -3.68
N VAL A 143 8.13 6.46 -2.39
CA VAL A 143 9.21 6.55 -1.39
C VAL A 143 9.73 5.14 -1.10
N LEU A 144 11.02 4.93 -1.29
CA LEU A 144 11.70 3.68 -1.06
C LEU A 144 12.28 3.66 0.34
N HIS A 145 11.79 2.74 1.17
CA HIS A 145 12.46 2.38 2.42
C HIS A 145 13.42 1.24 2.10
N LEU A 146 14.69 1.57 1.91
CA LEU A 146 15.75 0.62 1.58
C LEU A 146 16.14 -0.13 2.85
N LEU A 147 15.93 -1.45 2.85
CA LEU A 147 16.14 -2.30 4.02
C LEU A 147 17.46 -3.08 3.93
N GLY A 148 18.10 -3.25 5.08
CA GLY A 148 19.20 -4.22 5.23
C GLY A 148 18.70 -5.68 5.26
N PRO A 149 19.61 -6.68 5.34
CA PRO A 149 19.24 -8.10 5.38
C PRO A 149 18.32 -8.50 6.55
N ASN A 150 18.36 -7.72 7.64
CA ASN A 150 17.54 -7.86 8.84
C ASN A 150 16.18 -7.13 8.75
N PHE A 151 15.81 -6.61 7.58
CA PHE A 151 14.57 -5.84 7.34
C PHE A 151 14.44 -4.54 8.14
N ARG A 152 15.55 -3.98 8.64
CA ARG A 152 15.56 -2.64 9.21
C ARG A 152 15.89 -1.61 8.13
N PRO A 153 15.21 -0.43 8.11
CA PRO A 153 15.57 0.65 7.21
C PRO A 153 17.02 1.08 7.40
N VAL A 154 17.73 1.23 6.29
CA VAL A 154 19.10 1.76 6.25
C VAL A 154 19.18 3.07 5.47
N GLN A 155 18.23 3.33 4.58
CA GLN A 155 18.06 4.59 3.88
C GLN A 155 16.59 4.76 3.47
N ILE A 156 16.12 6.00 3.41
CA ILE A 156 14.84 6.38 2.82
C ILE A 156 15.15 7.31 1.63
N THR A 157 14.51 7.09 0.48
CA THR A 157 14.72 7.93 -0.71
C THR A 157 13.52 7.90 -1.63
N ASP A 158 13.21 9.01 -2.29
CA ASP A 158 12.29 9.13 -3.43
C ASP A 158 13.05 9.35 -4.77
N ASP A 159 14.39 9.33 -4.73
CA ASP A 159 15.28 9.45 -5.88
C ASP A 159 16.31 8.32 -5.86
N LEU A 160 15.90 7.18 -6.42
CA LEU A 160 16.70 5.97 -6.50
C LEU A 160 17.96 6.17 -7.35
N ARG A 161 17.87 7.00 -8.39
CA ARG A 161 19.00 7.30 -9.28
C ARG A 161 20.09 8.04 -8.53
N SER A 162 19.73 9.11 -7.80
CA SER A 162 20.67 9.86 -6.97
C SER A 162 21.23 9.00 -5.83
N PHE A 163 20.40 8.15 -5.23
CA PHE A 163 20.85 7.19 -4.21
C PHE A 163 21.98 6.29 -4.73
N TRP A 164 21.81 5.66 -5.89
CA TRP A 164 22.83 4.78 -6.46
C TRP A 164 24.11 5.52 -6.84
N ALA A 165 23.99 6.74 -7.37
CA ALA A 165 25.13 7.54 -7.79
C ALA A 165 25.97 8.07 -6.61
N THR A 166 25.38 8.21 -5.42
CA THR A 166 26.02 8.91 -4.30
C THR A 166 25.94 8.12 -2.98
N THR A 167 24.78 8.11 -2.34
CA THR A 167 24.57 7.59 -0.98
C THR A 167 24.88 6.10 -0.85
N TYR A 168 24.70 5.32 -1.91
CA TYR A 168 24.94 3.88 -1.91
C TYR A 168 26.34 3.51 -1.42
N PHE A 169 27.38 4.24 -1.82
CA PHE A 169 28.75 3.87 -1.47
C PHE A 169 29.04 3.98 0.02
N GLN A 170 28.40 4.92 0.72
CA GLN A 170 28.48 5.02 2.17
C GLN A 170 27.69 3.89 2.85
N VAL A 171 26.43 3.69 2.43
CA VAL A 171 25.57 2.61 2.95
C VAL A 171 26.21 1.23 2.74
N ARG A 172 26.87 1.01 1.59
CA ARG A 172 27.61 -0.20 1.24
C ARG A 172 28.73 -0.49 2.23
N LYS A 173 29.53 0.50 2.63
CA LYS A 173 30.63 0.30 3.60
C LYS A 173 30.08 -0.23 4.92
N ASP A 174 29.03 0.40 5.43
CA ASP A 174 28.42 0.01 6.71
C ASP A 174 27.72 -1.35 6.63
N LEU A 175 27.06 -1.64 5.51
CA LEU A 175 26.40 -2.93 5.28
C LEU A 175 27.40 -4.06 5.12
N ARG A 176 28.53 -3.84 4.43
CA ARG A 176 29.58 -4.84 4.26
C ARG A 176 30.23 -5.21 5.58
N ALA A 177 30.45 -4.23 6.47
CA ALA A 177 30.99 -4.49 7.81
C ALA A 177 30.00 -5.30 8.68
N ARG A 178 28.71 -4.94 8.67
CA ARG A 178 27.68 -5.61 9.47
C ARG A 178 27.23 -6.96 8.91
N TYR A 179 27.28 -7.12 7.58
CA TYR A 179 26.75 -8.26 6.84
C TYR A 179 27.75 -8.77 5.79
N PRO A 180 28.92 -9.29 6.20
CA PRO A 180 30.01 -9.65 5.28
C PRO A 180 29.69 -10.84 4.37
N LYS A 181 28.70 -11.67 4.73
CA LYS A 181 28.28 -12.84 3.94
C LYS A 181 27.33 -12.50 2.78
N HIS A 182 26.92 -11.25 2.65
CA HIS A 182 25.98 -10.80 1.62
C HIS A 182 26.70 -10.06 0.48
N ALA A 183 26.14 -10.11 -0.72
CA ALA A 183 26.68 -9.38 -1.87
C ALA A 183 26.41 -7.87 -1.75
N TRP A 184 27.48 -7.09 -1.87
CA TRP A 184 27.45 -5.62 -1.91
C TRP A 184 28.34 -5.14 -3.08
N PRO A 185 27.80 -5.14 -4.31
CA PRO A 185 28.55 -4.88 -5.54
C PRO A 185 29.14 -3.46 -5.55
N GLU A 186 30.21 -3.24 -6.31
CA GLU A 186 30.72 -1.89 -6.55
C GLU A 186 29.85 -1.14 -7.55
N ASP A 187 29.33 -1.85 -8.54
CA ASP A 187 28.33 -1.35 -9.48
C ASP A 187 26.95 -1.95 -9.15
N PRO A 188 26.05 -1.19 -8.49
CA PRO A 188 24.71 -1.67 -8.16
C PRO A 188 23.75 -1.67 -9.36
N LEU A 189 24.10 -0.99 -10.46
CA LEU A 189 23.23 -0.83 -11.63
C LEU A 189 23.34 -2.01 -12.61
N THR A 190 24.46 -2.73 -12.59
CA THR A 190 24.66 -3.94 -13.39
C THR A 190 24.56 -5.24 -12.57
N ALA A 191 24.50 -5.12 -11.24
CA ALA A 191 24.40 -6.27 -10.36
C ALA A 191 23.08 -7.02 -10.48
N LYS A 192 23.14 -8.34 -10.35
CA LYS A 192 21.96 -9.21 -10.36
C LYS A 192 21.16 -9.03 -9.04
N PRO A 193 19.85 -8.75 -9.10
CA PRO A 193 19.04 -8.63 -7.89
C PRO A 193 18.85 -9.98 -7.20
N GLU A 194 18.80 -9.97 -5.86
CA GLU A 194 18.69 -11.18 -5.04
C GLU A 194 17.39 -11.21 -4.25
N ALA A 195 16.46 -12.09 -4.64
CA ALA A 195 15.28 -12.40 -3.85
C ALA A 195 15.65 -13.19 -2.58
N LYS A 196 15.05 -12.88 -1.43
CA LYS A 196 15.13 -13.70 -0.22
C LYS A 196 13.97 -14.66 -0.24
N GLY A 197 14.26 -15.95 -0.20
CA GLY A 197 13.24 -17.00 -0.26
C GLY A 197 12.67 -17.22 -1.67
N GLY A 198 13.48 -17.06 -2.72
CA GLY A 198 13.13 -17.64 -4.01
C GLY A 198 12.92 -19.14 -3.82
N ARG A 199 11.69 -19.62 -4.04
CA ARG A 199 11.41 -21.05 -4.16
C ARG A 199 12.37 -21.55 -5.24
N ARG A 200 13.39 -22.32 -4.84
CA ARG A 200 14.20 -23.09 -5.79
C ARG A 200 13.19 -23.87 -6.63
N ARG A 201 13.07 -23.53 -7.90
CA ARG A 201 12.44 -24.43 -8.86
C ARG A 201 13.32 -25.64 -9.01
#